data_AF-A0A399ZVG6-F1
#
_entry.id   AF-A0A399ZVG6-F1
#
_cell.length_a   1.000
_cell.length_b   1.000
_cell.length_c   1.000
_cell.angle_alpha   90.00
_cell.angle_beta   90.00
_cell.angle_gamma   90.00
#
_symmetry.space_group_name_H-M   'P 1'
#
loop_
_entity.id
_entity.type
_entity.pdbx_description
1 polymer ?
#
loop_
_entity_poly.entity_id
_entity_poly.type
_entity_poly.pdbx_seq_one_letter_code
_entity_poly.pdbx_strand_id
1 'polypeptide(L)'
;EEVIWREIGKLQQEGVRADELLKAIKQTKAQFAYSSESVTYQGYWLGFSEVVASIAWLDGWLDQLSAVSAADVQRVAQRYFAPHKQTVGWYLPHERKGADEYEGEDAYQDEDATQAEHGQAQP
;
A
#
# COMPACT_ATOMS: atom_id res chain seq x y z
N GLU A 1 -4.90 20.13 -4.40
CA GLU A 1 -3.98 19.52 -5.38
C GLU A 1 -2.73 20.37 -5.64
N GLU A 2 -2.89 21.67 -5.86
CA GLU A 2 -1.78 22.61 -6.14
C GLU A 2 -0.61 22.55 -5.15
N VAL A 3 -0.90 22.37 -3.86
CA VAL A 3 0.13 22.22 -2.82
C VAL A 3 1.01 21.00 -3.08
N ILE A 4 0.44 19.87 -3.47
CA ILE A 4 1.18 18.63 -3.77
C ILE A 4 2.09 18.86 -4.97
N TRP A 5 1.54 19.45 -6.04
CA TRP A 5 2.31 19.75 -7.25
C TRP A 5 3.44 20.75 -7.02
N ARG A 6 3.24 21.74 -6.14
CA ARG A 6 4.30 22.67 -5.75
C ARG A 6 5.45 21.95 -5.05
N GLU A 7 5.17 21.06 -4.10
CA GLU A 7 6.23 20.32 -3.39
C GLU A 7 6.95 19.32 -4.31
N ILE A 8 6.22 18.66 -5.22
CA ILE A 8 6.83 17.84 -6.28
C ILE A 8 7.75 18.69 -7.16
N GLY A 9 7.33 19.90 -7.52
CA GLY A 9 8.14 20.83 -8.31
C GLY A 9 9.46 21.19 -7.63
N LYS A 10 9.44 21.48 -6.32
CA LYS A 10 10.68 21.71 -5.54
C LYS A 10 11.56 20.47 -5.54
N LEU A 11 11.00 19.29 -5.30
CA LEU A 11 11.74 18.02 -5.31
C LEU A 11 12.42 17.78 -6.67
N GLN A 12 11.75 18.11 -7.77
CA GLN A 12 12.28 17.95 -9.12
C GLN A 12 13.38 18.97 -9.45
N GLN A 13 13.28 20.21 -8.97
CA GLN A 13 14.20 21.30 -9.29
C GLN A 13 15.41 21.36 -8.36
N GLU A 14 15.16 21.25 -7.06
CA GLU A 14 16.15 21.49 -6.00
C GLU A 14 16.67 20.18 -5.38
N GLY A 15 15.95 19.07 -5.55
CA GLY A 15 16.28 17.79 -4.93
C GLY A 15 15.89 17.74 -3.43
N VAL A 16 16.41 16.73 -2.73
CA VAL A 16 16.23 16.58 -1.27
C VAL A 16 17.46 17.06 -0.52
N ARG A 17 17.28 17.58 0.69
CA ARG A 17 18.40 17.92 1.56
C ARG A 17 19.07 16.65 2.09
N ALA A 18 20.38 16.72 2.33
CA ALA A 18 21.16 15.56 2.75
C ALA A 18 20.70 14.99 4.10
N ASP A 19 20.32 15.84 5.06
CA ASP A 19 19.79 15.44 6.36
C ASP A 19 18.43 14.75 6.25
N GLU A 20 17.57 15.22 5.35
CA GLU A 20 16.28 14.59 5.04
C GLU A 20 16.45 13.21 4.42
N LEU A 21 17.37 13.07 3.47
CA LEU A 21 17.69 11.79 2.86
C LEU A 21 18.24 10.80 3.89
N LEU A 22 19.20 11.23 4.71
CA LEU A 22 19.78 10.39 5.77
C LEU A 22 18.71 9.95 6.77
N LYS A 23 17.81 10.86 7.14
CA LYS A 23 16.68 10.55 8.02
C LYS A 23 15.74 9.52 7.38
N ALA A 24 15.39 9.69 6.11
CA ALA A 24 14.53 8.76 5.38
C ALA A 24 15.17 7.36 5.29
N ILE A 25 16.44 7.27 4.89
CA ILE A 25 17.18 6.00 4.85
C ILE A 25 17.19 5.32 6.23
N LYS A 26 17.47 6.06 7.29
CA LYS A 26 17.46 5.53 8.67
C LYS A 26 16.09 4.98 9.05
N GLN A 27 15.01 5.68 8.72
CA GLN A 27 13.65 5.24 9.00
C GLN A 27 13.28 3.99 8.21
N THR A 28 13.62 3.91 6.93
CA THR A 28 13.36 2.72 6.09
C THR A 28 14.14 1.50 6.59
N LYS A 29 15.40 1.67 7.03
CA LYS A 29 16.17 0.60 7.68
C LYS A 29 15.50 0.09 8.95
N ALA A 30 14.99 0.99 9.80
CA ALA A 30 14.28 0.62 11.01
C ALA A 30 12.99 -0.15 10.70
N GLN A 31 12.19 0.31 9.73
CA GLN A 31 10.98 -0.38 9.28
C GLN A 31 11.29 -1.80 8.78
N PHE A 32 12.37 -1.97 8.02
CA PHE A 32 12.80 -3.29 7.57
C PHE A 32 13.20 -4.18 8.75
N ALA A 33 14.05 -3.70 9.66
CA ALA A 33 14.48 -4.46 10.83
C ALA A 33 13.30 -4.92 11.69
N TYR A 34 12.33 -4.04 11.98
CA TYR A 34 11.11 -4.41 12.71
C TYR A 34 10.28 -5.43 11.94
N SER A 35 10.18 -5.31 10.62
CA SER A 35 9.50 -6.30 9.79
C SER A 35 10.19 -7.68 9.87
N SER A 36 11.51 -7.72 9.96
CA SER A 36 12.30 -8.95 10.07
C SER A 36 12.08 -9.70 11.39
N GLU A 37 11.47 -9.10 12.41
CA GLU A 37 11.13 -9.77 13.67
C GLU A 37 9.88 -10.67 13.56
N SER A 38 9.13 -10.58 12.46
CA SER A 38 7.93 -11.40 12.23
C SER A 38 8.17 -12.47 11.16
N VAL A 39 7.85 -13.73 11.49
CA VAL A 39 7.89 -14.86 10.54
C VAL A 39 7.01 -14.62 9.31
N THR A 40 5.90 -13.90 9.46
CA THR A 40 5.01 -13.54 8.35
C THR A 40 5.72 -12.61 7.37
N TYR A 41 6.44 -11.61 7.88
CA TYR A 41 7.17 -10.66 7.03
C TYR A 41 8.42 -11.28 6.41
N GLN A 42 9.10 -12.18 7.13
CA GLN A 42 10.18 -12.98 6.54
C GLN A 42 9.66 -13.83 5.36
N GLY A 43 8.53 -14.52 5.55
CA GLY A 43 7.87 -15.28 4.49
C GLY A 43 7.44 -14.40 3.31
N TYR A 44 6.91 -13.21 3.58
CA TYR A 44 6.58 -12.21 2.56
C TYR A 44 7.81 -11.84 1.71
N TRP A 45 8.93 -11.49 2.34
CA TRP A 45 10.13 -11.06 1.62
C TRP A 45 10.74 -12.18 0.79
N LEU A 46 10.75 -13.42 1.30
CA LEU A 46 11.19 -14.60 0.54
C LEU A 46 10.29 -14.83 -0.67
N GLY A 47 8.97 -14.88 -0.48
CA GLY A 47 8.01 -15.07 -1.57
C GLY A 47 8.06 -13.96 -2.62
N PHE A 48 8.11 -12.69 -2.19
CA PHE A 48 8.26 -11.56 -3.10
C PHE A 48 9.55 -11.67 -3.92
N SER A 49 10.66 -11.99 -3.27
CA SER A 49 11.97 -12.04 -3.92
C SER A 49 12.05 -13.17 -4.93
N GLU A 50 11.45 -14.33 -4.67
CA GLU A 50 11.37 -15.43 -5.64
C GLU A 50 10.50 -15.09 -6.87
N VAL A 51 9.44 -14.31 -6.70
CA VAL A 51 8.49 -14.02 -7.80
C VAL A 51 8.88 -12.78 -8.61
N VAL A 52 9.38 -11.73 -7.95
CA VAL A 52 9.54 -10.40 -8.55
C VAL A 52 11.01 -10.01 -8.74
N ALA A 53 11.92 -10.58 -7.96
CA ALA A 53 13.33 -10.20 -7.94
C ALA A 53 14.25 -11.43 -7.88
N SER A 54 15.10 -11.52 -6.85
CA SER A 54 15.88 -12.71 -6.51
C SER A 54 16.27 -12.68 -5.03
N ILE A 55 16.64 -13.82 -4.46
CA ILE A 55 17.17 -13.86 -3.08
C ILE A 55 18.46 -13.03 -2.94
N ALA A 56 19.35 -13.07 -3.94
CA ALA A 56 20.55 -12.25 -3.96
C ALA A 56 20.26 -10.74 -3.94
N TRP A 57 19.14 -10.31 -4.53
CA TRP A 57 18.69 -8.92 -4.42
C TRP A 57 18.29 -8.56 -2.99
N LEU A 58 17.58 -9.47 -2.30
CA LEU A 58 17.18 -9.28 -0.90
C LEU A 58 18.41 -9.20 0.02
N ASP A 59 19.40 -10.06 -0.20
CA ASP A 59 20.66 -10.06 0.56
C ASP A 59 21.40 -8.72 0.44
N GLY A 60 21.39 -8.10 -0.75
CA GLY A 60 22.01 -6.81 -1.01
C GLY A 60 21.12 -5.59 -0.73
N TRP A 61 19.87 -5.78 -0.29
CA TRP A 61 18.86 -4.72 -0.26
C TRP A 61 19.26 -3.54 0.66
N LEU A 62 19.81 -3.83 1.83
CA LEU A 62 20.24 -2.80 2.78
C LEU A 62 21.40 -1.94 2.24
N ASP A 63 22.32 -2.56 1.50
CA ASP A 63 23.45 -1.87 0.87
C ASP A 63 22.96 -0.98 -0.27
N GLN A 64 22.06 -1.50 -1.11
CA GLN A 64 21.43 -0.74 -2.19
C GLN A 64 20.65 0.47 -1.65
N LEU A 65 19.86 0.27 -0.58
CA LEU A 65 19.15 1.36 0.09
C LEU A 65 20.11 2.42 0.64
N SER A 66 21.24 2.00 1.19
CA SER A 66 22.26 2.91 1.73
C SER A 66 22.99 3.72 0.67
N ALA A 67 23.08 3.18 -0.55
CA ALA A 67 23.76 3.81 -1.68
C ALA A 67 22.89 4.86 -2.40
N VAL A 68 21.60 4.97 -2.06
CA VAL A 68 20.68 5.94 -2.68
C VAL A 68 21.19 7.36 -2.44
N SER A 69 21.36 8.10 -3.54
CA SER A 69 21.79 9.50 -3.51
C SER A 69 20.63 10.48 -3.68
N ALA A 70 20.84 11.74 -3.30
CA ALA A 70 19.85 12.81 -3.55
C ALA A 70 19.58 12.98 -5.06
N ALA A 71 20.60 12.78 -5.89
CA ALA A 71 20.47 12.83 -7.35
C ALA A 71 19.58 11.68 -7.89
N ASP A 72 19.65 10.48 -7.30
CA ASP A 72 18.74 9.39 -7.66
C ASP A 72 17.29 9.73 -7.36
N VAL A 73 17.03 10.30 -6.18
CA VAL A 73 15.68 10.74 -5.77
C VAL A 73 15.17 11.81 -6.74
N GLN A 74 15.98 12.82 -7.05
CA GLN A 74 15.61 13.89 -7.98
C GLN A 74 15.33 13.34 -9.38
N ARG A 75 16.20 12.46 -9.89
CA ARG A 75 16.04 11.81 -11.20
C ARG A 75 14.74 11.01 -11.27
N VAL A 76 14.39 10.27 -10.22
CA VAL A 76 13.13 9.51 -10.13
C VAL A 76 11.94 10.46 -10.08
N ALA A 77 12.00 11.52 -9.28
CA ALA A 77 10.95 12.53 -9.20
C ALA A 77 10.67 13.16 -10.58
N GLN A 78 11.70 13.52 -11.33
CA GLN A 78 11.57 14.08 -12.68
C GLN A 78 11.00 13.06 -13.69
N ARG A 79 11.36 11.78 -13.55
CA ARG A 79 10.92 10.73 -14.50
C ARG A 79 9.46 10.33 -14.31
N TYR A 80 8.99 10.22 -13.07
CA TYR A 80 7.70 9.60 -12.75
C TYR A 80 6.62 10.59 -12.35
N PHE A 81 6.95 11.69 -11.66
CA PHE A 81 5.95 12.68 -11.25
C PHE A 81 5.67 13.71 -12.34
N ALA A 82 5.10 13.26 -13.45
CA ALA A 82 4.64 14.12 -14.52
C ALA A 82 3.10 14.22 -14.53
N PRO A 83 2.51 15.41 -14.76
CA PRO A 83 1.05 15.58 -14.75
C PRO A 83 0.30 14.61 -15.67
N HIS A 84 0.87 14.28 -16.83
CA HIS A 84 0.28 13.33 -17.77
C HIS A 84 0.34 11.86 -17.30
N LYS A 85 1.01 11.57 -16.19
CA LYS A 85 1.07 10.23 -15.55
C LYS A 85 0.25 10.17 -14.26
N GLN A 86 -0.54 11.20 -13.98
CA GLN A 86 -1.36 11.29 -12.78
C GLN A 86 -2.75 10.68 -13.02
N THR A 87 -3.21 9.91 -12.04
CA THR A 87 -4.61 9.53 -11.90
C THR A 87 -5.12 10.10 -10.59
N VAL A 88 -6.24 10.83 -10.61
CA VAL A 88 -6.84 11.47 -9.43
C VAL A 88 -8.15 10.78 -9.09
N GLY A 89 -8.27 10.30 -7.85
CA GLY A 89 -9.50 9.76 -7.28
C GLY A 89 -9.98 10.62 -6.11
N TRP A 90 -11.26 10.99 -6.11
CA TRP A 90 -11.88 11.75 -5.03
C TRP A 90 -12.79 10.83 -4.23
N TYR A 91 -12.47 10.62 -2.95
CA TYR A 91 -13.40 9.99 -2.02
C TYR A 91 -14.27 11.07 -1.40
N LEU A 92 -15.54 11.10 -1.79
CA LEU A 92 -16.52 12.01 -1.23
C LEU A 92 -17.15 11.36 0.01
N PRO A 93 -17.05 11.98 1.20
CA PRO A 93 -17.76 11.47 2.35
C PRO A 93 -19.25 11.56 2.09
N HIS A 94 -19.97 10.45 2.24
CA HIS A 94 -21.41 10.52 2.38
C HIS A 94 -21.72 10.98 3.79
N GLU A 95 -22.62 11.95 3.93
CA GLU A 95 -23.18 12.26 5.23
C GLU A 95 -23.81 10.97 5.77
N ARG A 96 -23.20 10.43 6.82
CA ARG A 96 -23.92 9.49 7.68
C ARG A 96 -25.02 10.32 8.31
N LYS A 97 -26.23 10.24 7.75
CA LYS A 97 -27.43 10.70 8.46
C LYS A 97 -27.30 10.15 9.87
N GLY A 98 -27.35 11.05 10.84
CA GLY A 98 -27.20 10.75 12.26
C GLY A 98 -28.07 9.56 12.64
N ALA A 99 -27.66 8.87 13.68
CA ALA A 99 -28.42 7.80 14.29
C ALA A 99 -29.74 8.33 14.85
N ASP A 100 -30.73 8.53 13.99
CA ASP A 100 -32.13 8.79 14.29
C ASP A 100 -32.95 8.10 13.19
N GLU A 101 -33.90 7.26 13.63
CA GLU A 101 -34.84 6.45 12.83
C GLU A 101 -34.28 5.18 12.15
N TYR A 102 -34.10 4.13 12.96
CA TYR A 102 -34.58 2.81 12.56
C TYR A 102 -36.10 2.79 12.76
N GLU A 103 -36.86 3.33 11.82
CA GLU A 103 -38.22 2.83 11.56
C GLU A 103 -38.10 1.76 10.47
N GLY A 104 -38.80 0.63 10.66
CA GLY A 104 -38.77 -0.55 9.79
C GLY A 104 -39.13 -0.23 8.33
N GLU A 105 -39.08 -1.14 7.39
CA GLU A 105 -39.40 -2.56 7.45
C GLU A 105 -38.78 -3.17 6.20
N ASP A 106 -37.96 -4.21 6.34
CA ASP A 106 -37.74 -5.17 5.26
C ASP A 106 -37.56 -6.53 5.95
N ALA A 107 -38.70 -7.16 6.24
CA ALA A 107 -38.72 -8.55 6.64
C ALA A 107 -38.11 -9.38 5.52
N TYR A 108 -36.97 -10.03 5.81
CA TYR A 108 -36.48 -11.12 4.97
C TYR A 108 -37.55 -12.21 4.94
N GLN A 109 -38.32 -12.27 3.85
CA GLN A 109 -39.14 -13.43 3.52
C GLN A 109 -38.20 -14.55 3.06
N ASP A 110 -37.97 -15.50 3.96
CA ASP A 110 -37.27 -16.73 3.70
C ASP A 110 -38.21 -17.67 2.91
N GLU A 111 -38.29 -17.49 1.60
CA GLU A 111 -39.00 -18.38 0.68
C GLU A 111 -38.00 -19.28 -0.07
N ASP A 112 -37.26 -20.13 0.64
CA ASP A 112 -36.73 -21.36 0.02
C ASP A 112 -36.52 -22.50 1.02
N ALA A 113 -37.56 -22.78 1.80
CA ALA A 113 -37.67 -24.02 2.57
C ALA A 113 -38.86 -24.84 2.07
N THR A 114 -38.80 -25.40 0.86
CA THR A 114 -39.45 -26.70 0.58
C THR A 114 -39.01 -27.32 -0.76
N GLN A 115 -38.22 -28.39 -0.67
CA GLN A 115 -38.39 -29.70 -1.35
C GLN A 115 -37.08 -30.29 -1.88
N ALA A 116 -36.44 -31.12 -1.06
CA ALA A 116 -35.81 -32.36 -1.50
C ALA A 116 -35.54 -33.27 -0.28
N GLU A 117 -36.61 -33.73 0.39
CA GLU A 117 -36.52 -35.06 1.00
C GLU A 117 -36.54 -36.08 -0.14
N HIS A 118 -35.52 -36.93 -0.23
CA HIS A 118 -35.63 -38.38 -0.53
C HIS A 118 -34.22 -38.99 -0.55
N GLY A 119 -33.98 -40.00 0.30
CA GLY A 119 -32.89 -40.96 0.08
C GLY A 119 -32.03 -41.26 1.30
N GLN A 120 -32.49 -42.21 2.10
CA GLN A 120 -31.84 -42.77 3.28
C GLN A 120 -30.46 -43.44 3.04
N ALA A 121 -29.75 -43.54 4.18
CA ALA A 121 -28.94 -44.67 4.66
C ALA A 121 -27.44 -44.74 4.31
N GLN A 122 -26.66 -44.63 5.40
CA GLN A 122 -25.30 -45.15 5.64
C GLN A 122 -25.23 -46.67 5.34
N PRO A 123 -24.03 -47.25 5.19
CA PRO A 123 -23.08 -47.44 6.31
C PRO A 123 -21.78 -46.63 6.21
#